data_AF-A0A3D2WWQ6-F1
#
_entry.id   AF-A0A3D2WWQ6-F1
#
_cell.length_a   1.000
_cell.length_b   1.000
_cell.length_c   1.000
_cell.angle_alpha   90.00
_cell.angle_beta   90.00
_cell.angle_gamma   90.00
#
_symmetry.space_group_name_H-M   'P 1'
#
loop_
_entity.id
_entity.type
_entity.pdbx_description
1 polymer ?
#
loop_
_entity_poly.entity_id
_entity_poly.type
_entity_poly.pdbx_seq_one_letter_code
_entity_poly.pdbx_strand_id
1 'polypeptide(L)' 'MKPYFFSIIVPTYNRSDEVIDLIHSFNDQSFSHDRFEVLLIDDGSTDDT' A
#
# COMPACT_ATOMS: atom_id res chain seq x y z
N MET A 1 15.84 -15.54 1.21
CA MET A 1 14.61 -14.72 1.07
C MET A 1 13.98 -15.07 -0.27
N LYS A 2 12.67 -15.36 -0.33
CA LYS A 2 12.00 -15.53 -1.63
C LYS A 2 11.85 -14.15 -2.26
N PRO A 3 12.09 -13.99 -3.58
CA PRO A 3 11.85 -12.73 -4.25
C PRO A 3 10.34 -12.42 -4.26
N TYR A 4 9.99 -11.14 -4.12
CA TYR A 4 8.64 -10.68 -4.38
C TYR A 4 8.29 -10.96 -5.86
N PHE A 5 7.03 -11.31 -6.09
CA PHE A 5 6.50 -11.60 -7.42
C PHE A 5 6.13 -10.32 -8.18
N PHE A 6 5.65 -9.31 -7.46
CA PHE A 6 5.44 -7.95 -7.94
C PHE A 6 5.51 -6.96 -6.77
N SER A 7 5.61 -5.68 -7.11
CA SER A 7 5.51 -4.56 -6.18
C SER A 7 4.29 -3.73 -6.56
N ILE A 8 3.53 -3.29 -5.57
CA ILE A 8 2.39 -2.37 -5.76
C ILE A 8 2.86 -0.98 -5.34
N ILE A 9 2.86 -0.04 -6.29
CA ILE A 9 3.27 1.35 -6.04
C ILE A 9 2.03 2.21 -5.93
N VAL A 10 1.90 2.90 -4.80
CA VAL A 10 0.73 3.71 -4.46
C VAL A 10 1.19 5.15 -4.22
N PRO A 11 1.19 6.00 -5.26
CA PRO A 11 1.40 7.43 -5.07
C PRO A 11 0.18 8.04 -4.39
N THR A 12 0.40 8.89 -3.39
CA THR A 12 -0.68 9.50 -2.61
C THR A 12 -0.39 10.96 -2.28
N TYR A 13 -1.45 11.75 -2.13
CA TYR A 13 -1.41 13.14 -1.68
C TYR A 13 -2.75 13.53 -1.04
N ASN A 14 -2.73 13.80 0.25
CA ASN A 14 -3.89 14.13 1.08
C ASN A 14 -5.04 13.09 1.01
N ARG A 15 -4.77 11.84 1.39
CA ARG A 15 -5.69 10.68 1.28
C ARG A 15 -5.64 9.75 2.51
N SER A 16 -5.51 10.29 3.71
CA SER A 16 -5.36 9.48 4.93
C SER A 16 -6.46 8.42 5.11
N ASP A 17 -7.72 8.78 4.88
CA ASP A 17 -8.86 7.86 4.99
C ASP A 17 -8.80 6.75 3.91
N GLU A 18 -8.48 7.10 2.66
CA GLU A 18 -8.40 6.11 1.58
C GLU A 18 -7.20 5.17 1.74
N VAL A 19 -6.10 5.64 2.34
CA VAL A 19 -4.94 4.79 2.68
C VAL A 19 -5.33 3.73 3.70
N ILE A 20 -6.19 4.05 4.67
CA ILE A 20 -6.70 3.08 5.65
C ILE A 20 -7.53 2.01 4.93
N ASP A 21 -8.48 2.41 4.09
CA ASP A 21 -9.32 1.49 3.31
C ASP A 21 -8.48 0.61 2.38
N LEU A 22 -7.44 1.18 1.76
CA LEU A 22 -6.49 0.46 0.92
C LEU A 22 -5.75 -0.62 1.71
N ILE A 23 -5.25 -0.32 2.90
CA ILE A 23 -4.57 -1.29 3.77
C ILE A 23 -5.51 -2.42 4.16
N HIS A 24 -6.77 -2.12 4.50
CA HIS A 24 -7.78 -3.14 4.74
C HIS A 24 -8.00 -4.04 3.52
N SER A 25 -8.07 -3.45 2.32
CA SER A 25 -8.22 -4.22 1.08
C SER A 25 -7.04 -5.17 0.81
N PHE A 26 -5.81 -4.78 1.20
CA PHE A 26 -4.65 -5.66 1.08
C PHE A 26 -4.69 -6.81 2.08
N ASN A 27 -5.14 -6.57 3.31
CA ASN A 27 -5.29 -7.61 4.33
C ASN A 27 -6.32 -8.68 3.92
N ASP A 28 -7.34 -8.30 3.13
CA ASP A 28 -8.40 -9.20 2.66
C ASP A 28 -8.06 -9.97 1.36
N GLN A 29 -6.86 -9.80 0.81
CA GLN A 29 -6.44 -10.54 -0.39
C GLN A 29 -6.20 -12.02 -0.10
N SER A 30 -6.59 -12.88 -1.04
CA SER A 30 -6.29 -14.33 -0.99
C SER A 30 -4.86 -14.67 -1.44
N PHE A 31 -4.16 -13.72 -2.05
CA PHE A 31 -2.77 -13.87 -2.47
C PHE A 31 -1.83 -13.68 -1.27
N SER A 32 -0.80 -14.51 -1.19
CA SER A 32 0.09 -14.55 -0.03
C SER A 32 0.87 -13.24 0.16
N HIS A 33 0.76 -12.61 1.34
CA HIS A 33 1.40 -11.34 1.68
C HIS A 33 2.94 -11.39 1.66
N ASP A 34 3.55 -12.57 1.83
CA ASP A 34 5.00 -12.76 1.73
C ASP A 34 5.52 -12.78 0.27
N ARG A 35 4.63 -12.62 -0.71
CA ARG A 35 4.96 -12.69 -2.14
C ARG A 35 4.85 -11.35 -2.85
N PHE A 36 4.47 -10.27 -2.17
CA PHE A 36 4.47 -8.93 -2.72
C PHE A 36 4.87 -7.90 -1.67
N GLU A 37 5.22 -6.72 -2.14
CA GLU A 37 5.42 -5.54 -1.31
C GLU A 37 4.50 -4.41 -1.77
N VAL A 38 4.19 -3.50 -0.84
CA VAL A 38 3.44 -2.29 -1.11
C VAL A 38 4.32 -1.10 -0.76
N LEU A 39 4.50 -0.20 -1.72
CA LEU A 39 5.28 1.03 -1.57
C LEU A 39 4.32 2.22 -1.62
N LEU A 40 3.98 2.77 -0.46
CA LEU A 40 3.21 4.00 -0.34
C LEU A 40 4.16 5.18 -0.53
N ILE A 41 3.93 6.00 -1.55
CA ILE A 41 4.79 7.14 -1.91
C ILE A 41 3.98 8.42 -1.70
N ASP A 42 4.23 9.08 -0.58
CA ASP A 42 3.62 10.37 -0.27
C ASP A 42 4.29 11.51 -1.03
N ASP A 43 3.50 12.33 -1.72
CA ASP A 43 3.94 13.50 -2.50
C ASP A 43 3.83 14.82 -1.72
N GLY A 44 4.24 14.80 -0.44
CA GLY A 44 4.27 15.98 0.41
C GLY A 44 2.90 16.39 0.96
N SER A 45 2.13 15.42 1.44
CA SER A 45 0.82 15.65 2.05
C SER A 45 0.91 16.61 3.23
N THR A 46 -0.20 17.31 3.45
CA THR A 46 -0.39 18.25 4.55
C THR A 46 -1.36 17.74 5.61
N ASP A 47 -1.99 16.60 5.36
CA ASP A 47 -2.81 15.85 6.31
C ASP A 47 -2.04 14.65 6.88
N ASP A 48 -2.75 13.76 7.59
CA ASP A 48 -2.19 12.59 8.25
C ASP A 48 -2.07 11.37 7.32
N THR A 49 -1.80 11.58 6.02
CA THR A 49 -1.55 10.50 5.05
C THR A 49 -0.29 9.69 5.40
#